data_AF-A0A2E8PQB6-F1
#
_entry.id   AF-A0A2E8PQB6-F1
#
_cell.length_a   1.000
_cell.length_b   1.000
_cell.length_c   1.000
_cell.angle_alpha   90.00
_cell.angle_beta   90.00
_cell.angle_gamma   90.00
#
_symmetry.space_group_name_H-M   'P 1'
#
loop_
_entity.id
_entity.type
_entity.pdbx_description
1 polymer ?
#
loop_
_entity_poly.entity_id
_entity_poly.type
_entity_poly.pdbx_seq_one_letter_code
_entity_poly.pdbx_strand_id
1 'polypeptide(L)'
;MAGFFQKIFAKVRRKRKPAPPPSQAQIHQKIEETVEAIRGKLDRFLITRKVESGPVLKTQKWSLHKNHTGLFRLDADGMSILLFTEPFLVKRQEKVQGLLPISEVALCRAAREKDPSAFLRAAAPPSGKGYILYQSMLGQRSTEDVLPAIEDLLSWPNADLHRLIARTRMNVVAHLLVHSTESIRKLFLANTSRRYKEMMITELESLLSPGSDPDLNPGSRNLGLLEFETAINEFQQEMQRFLRDNELRENRRRRMEQARL
;
A
#
# COMPACT_ATOMS: atom_id res chain seq x y z
N MET A 1 -64.15 -24.39 -18.87
CA MET A 1 -63.02 -23.48 -19.17
C MET A 1 -62.52 -22.87 -17.88
N ALA A 2 -61.41 -23.40 -17.34
CA ALA A 2 -60.60 -22.96 -16.17
C ALA A 2 -60.31 -24.16 -15.28
N GLY A 3 -59.11 -24.74 -15.36
CA GLY A 3 -58.73 -25.80 -14.42
C GLY A 3 -57.56 -26.68 -14.85
N PHE A 4 -57.24 -26.75 -16.15
CA PHE A 4 -56.18 -27.64 -16.63
C PHE A 4 -54.79 -26.97 -16.67
N PHE A 5 -54.73 -25.65 -16.90
CA PHE A 5 -53.46 -24.92 -17.00
C PHE A 5 -52.88 -24.44 -15.65
N GLN A 6 -53.67 -24.39 -14.57
CA GLN A 6 -53.15 -23.99 -13.24
C GLN A 6 -52.33 -25.09 -12.54
N LYS A 7 -52.53 -26.36 -12.89
CA LYS A 7 -51.78 -27.48 -12.27
C LYS A 7 -50.41 -27.73 -12.89
N ILE A 8 -50.13 -27.20 -14.09
CA ILE A 8 -48.85 -27.39 -14.77
C ILE A 8 -47.79 -26.36 -14.31
N PHE A 9 -48.20 -25.16 -13.89
CA PHE A 9 -47.27 -24.14 -13.38
C PHE A 9 -46.96 -24.22 -11.87
N ALA A 10 -47.64 -25.09 -11.11
CA ALA A 10 -47.43 -25.23 -9.67
C ALA A 10 -46.24 -26.14 -9.28
N LYS A 11 -45.60 -26.84 -10.23
CA LYS A 11 -44.58 -27.87 -9.95
C LYS A 11 -43.11 -27.46 -10.13
N VAL A 12 -42.80 -26.19 -10.44
CA VAL A 12 -41.40 -25.72 -10.58
C VAL A 12 -41.11 -24.47 -9.74
N ARG A 13 -41.41 -24.56 -8.44
CA ARG A 13 -40.72 -23.76 -7.42
C ARG A 13 -40.11 -24.70 -6.38
N ARG A 14 -39.21 -25.59 -6.83
CA ARG A 14 -38.19 -26.13 -5.92
C ARG A 14 -37.38 -24.91 -5.44
N LYS A 15 -37.61 -24.48 -4.20
CA LYS A 15 -36.71 -23.55 -3.51
C LYS A 15 -35.31 -24.14 -3.63
N ARG A 16 -34.47 -23.58 -4.51
CA ARG A 16 -33.05 -23.94 -4.58
C ARG A 16 -32.54 -23.78 -3.15
N LYS A 17 -32.02 -24.86 -2.55
CA LYS A 17 -31.34 -24.77 -1.26
C LYS A 17 -30.28 -23.66 -1.41
N PRO A 18 -30.17 -22.73 -0.46
CA PRO A 18 -29.12 -21.72 -0.52
C PRO A 18 -27.79 -22.44 -0.66
N ALA A 19 -26.95 -21.97 -1.58
CA ALA A 19 -25.62 -22.54 -1.76
C ALA A 19 -24.90 -22.53 -0.41
N PRO A 20 -24.12 -23.58 -0.07
CA PRO A 20 -23.33 -23.57 1.14
C PRO A 20 -22.42 -22.33 1.16
N PRO A 21 -22.22 -21.71 2.34
CA PRO A 21 -21.39 -20.52 2.44
C PRO A 21 -19.96 -20.86 1.96
N PRO A 22 -19.27 -19.92 1.29
CA PRO A 22 -17.99 -20.21 0.66
C PRO A 22 -16.98 -20.72 1.69
N SER A 23 -16.11 -21.65 1.30
CA SER A 23 -15.03 -22.12 2.16
C SER A 23 -14.00 -21.03 2.38
N GLN A 24 -13.17 -21.16 3.43
CA GLN A 24 -12.09 -20.20 3.67
C GLN A 24 -11.10 -20.14 2.49
N ALA A 25 -10.83 -21.28 1.85
CA ALA A 25 -10.00 -21.35 0.65
C ALA A 25 -10.63 -20.60 -0.54
N GLN A 26 -11.95 -20.71 -0.73
CA GLN A 26 -12.67 -19.96 -1.77
C GLN A 26 -12.63 -18.45 -1.54
N ILE A 27 -12.79 -18.00 -0.28
CA ILE A 27 -12.67 -16.58 0.08
C ILE A 27 -11.26 -16.07 -0.20
N HIS A 28 -10.23 -16.83 0.20
CA HIS A 28 -8.83 -16.48 -0.06
C HIS A 28 -8.53 -16.40 -1.56
N GLN A 29 -8.94 -17.41 -2.32
CA GLN A 29 -8.78 -17.43 -3.77
C GLN A 29 -9.45 -16.22 -4.42
N LYS A 30 -10.69 -15.90 -4.01
CA LYS A 30 -11.41 -14.74 -4.55
C LYS A 30 -10.70 -13.43 -4.26
N ILE A 31 -10.11 -13.26 -3.07
CA ILE A 31 -9.32 -12.07 -2.75
C ILE A 31 -8.10 -11.96 -3.67
N GLU A 32 -7.32 -13.04 -3.82
CA GLU A 32 -6.13 -13.02 -4.68
C GLU A 32 -6.49 -12.76 -6.15
N GLU A 33 -7.54 -13.40 -6.67
CA GLU A 33 -8.05 -13.15 -8.03
C GLU A 33 -8.46 -11.69 -8.23
N THR A 34 -9.18 -11.10 -7.27
CA THR A 34 -9.59 -9.70 -7.35
C THR A 34 -8.38 -8.76 -7.25
N VAL A 35 -7.43 -9.03 -6.35
CA VAL A 35 -6.17 -8.26 -6.24
C VAL A 35 -5.41 -8.28 -7.56
N GLU A 36 -5.28 -9.44 -8.20
CA GLU A 36 -4.55 -9.56 -9.45
C GLU A 36 -5.28 -8.87 -10.61
N ALA A 37 -6.62 -8.92 -10.64
CA ALA A 37 -7.41 -8.15 -11.59
C ALA A 37 -7.21 -6.62 -11.41
N ILE A 38 -7.15 -6.14 -10.16
CA ILE A 38 -6.89 -4.73 -9.86
C ILE A 38 -5.48 -4.35 -10.31
N ARG A 39 -4.47 -5.18 -10.04
CA ARG A 39 -3.09 -4.97 -10.51
C ARG A 39 -3.02 -4.89 -12.03
N GLY A 40 -3.65 -5.81 -12.73
CA GLY A 40 -3.72 -5.77 -14.19
C GLY A 40 -4.45 -4.54 -14.75
N LYS A 41 -5.40 -3.96 -13.98
CA LYS A 41 -6.02 -2.67 -14.31
C LYS A 41 -5.06 -1.50 -14.01
N LEU A 42 -4.42 -1.46 -12.86
CA LEU A 42 -3.41 -0.47 -12.47
C LEU A 42 -2.25 -0.41 -13.47
N ASP A 43 -1.76 -1.55 -13.93
CA ASP A 43 -0.68 -1.63 -14.91
C ASP A 43 -1.06 -1.04 -16.27
N ARG A 44 -2.36 -0.95 -16.59
CA ARG A 44 -2.86 -0.25 -17.78
C ARG A 44 -2.90 1.26 -17.58
N PHE A 45 -3.14 1.74 -16.36
CA PHE A 45 -3.14 3.17 -16.01
C PHE A 45 -1.74 3.73 -15.77
N LEU A 46 -0.91 3.01 -15.02
CA LEU A 46 0.43 3.41 -14.63
C LEU A 46 1.46 2.95 -15.67
N ILE A 47 1.41 3.55 -16.85
CA ILE A 47 2.30 3.23 -17.99
C ILE A 47 3.79 3.30 -17.62
N THR A 48 4.15 4.10 -16.62
CA THR A 48 5.51 4.29 -16.10
C THR A 48 6.03 3.11 -15.26
N ARG A 49 5.14 2.24 -14.74
CA ARG A 49 5.55 1.07 -13.92
C ARG A 49 6.12 -0.07 -14.75
N LYS A 50 5.64 -0.25 -15.98
CA LYS A 50 6.06 -1.34 -16.89
C LYS A 50 7.47 -1.18 -17.43
N VAL A 51 7.94 0.06 -17.51
CA VAL A 51 9.27 0.37 -18.02
C VAL A 51 10.22 0.36 -16.83
N GLU A 52 11.28 -0.45 -16.84
CA GLU A 52 12.31 -0.39 -15.79
C GLU A 52 13.24 0.81 -16.01
N SER A 53 13.63 1.04 -17.26
CA SER A 53 14.40 2.19 -17.72
C SER A 53 14.20 2.43 -19.23
N GLY A 54 14.51 3.62 -19.72
CA GLY A 54 14.39 3.99 -21.13
C GLY A 54 13.12 4.79 -21.46
N PRO A 55 12.76 4.93 -22.75
CA PRO A 55 11.61 5.72 -23.16
C PRO A 55 10.29 5.12 -22.63
N VAL A 56 9.49 5.94 -21.95
CA VAL A 56 8.15 5.57 -21.48
C VAL A 56 7.11 5.95 -22.52
N LEU A 57 7.17 7.20 -22.99
CA LEU A 57 6.22 7.72 -23.97
C LEU A 57 6.93 8.78 -24.82
N LYS A 58 6.71 8.73 -26.13
CA LYS A 58 7.29 9.69 -27.08
C LYS A 58 6.19 10.21 -28.00
N THR A 59 6.08 11.52 -28.07
CA THR A 59 5.19 12.24 -28.99
C THR A 59 6.04 13.14 -29.90
N GLN A 60 5.40 13.85 -30.83
CA GLN A 60 6.09 14.84 -31.67
C GLN A 60 6.62 16.05 -30.87
N LYS A 61 6.02 16.36 -29.72
CA LYS A 61 6.31 17.58 -28.94
C LYS A 61 7.17 17.33 -27.70
N TRP A 62 7.14 16.12 -27.17
CA TRP A 62 7.84 15.78 -25.93
C TRP A 62 8.10 14.27 -25.82
N SER A 63 9.08 13.90 -25.01
CA SER A 63 9.40 12.53 -24.64
C SER A 63 9.61 12.41 -23.13
N LEU A 64 8.99 11.39 -22.54
CA LEU A 64 9.21 11.00 -21.15
C LEU A 64 10.08 9.75 -21.13
N HIS A 65 11.23 9.84 -20.46
CA HIS A 65 12.17 8.74 -20.25
C HIS A 65 12.21 8.39 -18.77
N LYS A 66 12.30 7.11 -18.45
CA LYS A 66 12.55 6.62 -17.09
C LYS A 66 14.03 6.34 -16.94
N ASN A 67 14.69 7.07 -16.05
CA ASN A 67 16.10 6.87 -15.75
C ASN A 67 16.29 5.79 -14.67
N HIS A 68 15.36 5.75 -13.71
CA HIS A 68 15.35 4.81 -12.59
C HIS A 68 13.92 4.61 -12.05
N THR A 69 13.72 3.62 -11.17
CA THR A 69 12.58 3.59 -10.23
C THR A 69 12.37 4.97 -9.60
N GLY A 70 11.19 5.54 -9.79
CA GLY A 70 10.83 6.83 -9.26
C GLY A 70 11.50 8.05 -9.92
N LEU A 71 12.38 7.89 -10.92
CA LEU A 71 13.09 9.00 -11.59
C LEU A 71 12.86 9.01 -13.10
N PHE A 72 12.39 10.13 -13.60
CA PHE A 72 12.04 10.37 -14.99
C PHE A 72 12.71 11.64 -15.51
N ARG A 73 12.90 11.70 -16.83
CA ARG A 73 13.31 12.88 -17.56
C ARG A 73 12.23 13.21 -18.59
N LEU A 74 11.68 14.42 -18.51
CA LEU A 74 10.78 14.98 -19.48
C LEU A 74 11.57 15.93 -20.38
N ASP A 75 11.71 15.55 -21.65
CA ASP A 75 12.33 16.37 -22.68
C ASP A 75 11.22 16.95 -23.58
N ALA A 76 11.23 18.25 -23.82
CA ALA A 76 10.39 18.95 -24.79
C ALA A 76 11.17 20.12 -25.39
N ASP A 77 10.58 20.82 -26.36
CA ASP A 77 11.24 21.98 -26.98
C ASP A 77 11.59 23.04 -25.91
N GLY A 78 12.87 23.41 -25.83
CA GLY A 78 13.40 24.34 -24.83
C GLY A 78 13.45 23.84 -23.38
N MET A 79 13.11 22.57 -23.07
CA MET A 79 13.13 22.07 -21.68
C MET A 79 13.60 20.61 -21.54
N SER A 80 14.40 20.34 -20.50
CA SER A 80 14.74 19.00 -20.03
C SER A 80 14.65 18.98 -18.50
N ILE A 81 13.59 18.38 -17.98
CA ILE A 81 13.25 18.41 -16.55
C ILE A 81 13.37 17.00 -15.96
N LEU A 82 14.07 16.89 -14.82
CA LEU A 82 14.03 15.67 -14.01
C LEU A 82 12.79 15.70 -13.11
N LEU A 83 11.97 14.66 -13.22
CA LEU A 83 10.80 14.44 -12.39
C LEU A 83 11.10 13.24 -11.50
N PHE A 84 10.88 13.36 -10.20
CA PHE A 84 10.91 12.20 -9.31
C PHE A 84 9.54 12.03 -8.65
N THR A 85 9.09 10.79 -8.53
CA THR A 85 7.77 10.45 -7.98
C THR A 85 7.85 9.85 -6.58
N GLU A 86 9.00 9.27 -6.22
CA GLU A 86 9.24 8.73 -4.88
C GLU A 86 10.73 8.82 -4.53
N PRO A 87 11.09 8.93 -3.24
CA PRO A 87 12.48 8.82 -2.82
C PRO A 87 13.01 7.43 -3.16
N PHE A 88 14.24 7.34 -3.65
CA PHE A 88 14.84 6.06 -4.02
C PHE A 88 16.33 6.04 -3.71
N LEU A 89 16.83 4.83 -3.43
CA LEU A 89 18.25 4.53 -3.31
C LEU A 89 18.56 3.25 -4.07
N VAL A 90 19.70 3.23 -4.74
CA VAL A 90 20.21 2.07 -5.46
C VAL A 90 21.70 1.91 -5.30
N LYS A 91 22.16 0.66 -5.30
CA LYS A 91 23.58 0.32 -5.31
C LYS A 91 24.05 0.18 -6.77
N ARG A 92 25.01 0.99 -7.20
CA ARG A 92 25.72 0.87 -8.48
C ARG A 92 27.23 0.96 -8.24
N GLN A 93 27.99 0.01 -8.81
CA GLN A 93 29.46 0.02 -8.74
C GLN A 93 30.00 0.29 -7.32
N GLU A 94 29.52 -0.51 -6.35
CA GLU A 94 29.82 -0.38 -4.91
C GLU A 94 29.40 0.91 -4.20
N LYS A 95 28.76 1.87 -4.88
CA LYS A 95 28.22 3.08 -4.27
C LYS A 95 26.71 3.05 -4.18
N VAL A 96 26.16 3.51 -3.06
CA VAL A 96 24.73 3.78 -2.95
C VAL A 96 24.49 5.21 -3.41
N GLN A 97 23.56 5.38 -4.35
CA GLN A 97 23.17 6.66 -4.92
C GLN A 97 21.66 6.73 -5.06
N GLY A 98 21.11 7.94 -5.07
CA GLY A 98 19.69 8.13 -5.26
C GLY A 98 19.27 9.56 -4.98
N LEU A 99 17.96 9.75 -4.80
CA LEU A 99 17.35 11.05 -4.56
C LEU A 99 16.43 10.94 -3.35
N LEU A 100 16.72 11.73 -2.32
CA LEU A 100 15.93 11.79 -1.10
C LEU A 100 15.49 13.24 -0.85
N PRO A 101 14.18 13.52 -0.71
CA PRO A 101 13.69 14.83 -0.32
C PRO A 101 14.20 15.21 1.07
N ILE A 102 14.74 16.43 1.19
CA ILE A 102 15.17 17.01 2.46
C ILE A 102 14.83 18.51 2.45
N SER A 103 14.33 19.04 3.57
CA SER A 103 14.09 20.48 3.68
C SER A 103 15.39 21.23 3.93
N GLU A 104 15.44 22.50 3.51
CA GLU A 104 16.60 23.40 3.74
C GLU A 104 17.06 23.38 5.20
N VAL A 105 16.11 23.50 6.14
CA VAL A 105 16.39 23.52 7.58
C VAL A 105 16.97 22.19 8.06
N ALA A 106 16.40 21.06 7.63
CA ALA A 106 16.88 19.74 8.01
C ALA A 106 18.27 19.46 7.42
N LEU A 107 18.51 19.89 6.18
CA LEU A 107 19.81 19.82 5.52
C LEU A 107 20.87 20.62 6.29
N CYS A 108 20.56 21.85 6.70
CA CYS A 108 21.47 22.67 7.50
C CYS A 108 21.79 22.05 8.87
N ARG A 109 20.81 21.40 9.51
CA ARG A 109 21.04 20.70 10.79
C ARG A 109 21.95 19.49 10.60
N ALA A 110 21.63 18.62 9.64
CA ALA A 110 22.43 17.45 9.32
C ALA A 110 23.89 17.82 8.96
N ALA A 111 24.09 18.90 8.21
CA ALA A 111 25.42 19.38 7.84
C ALA A 111 26.30 19.77 9.04
N ARG A 112 25.71 20.10 10.20
CA ARG A 112 26.45 20.44 11.42
C ARG A 112 26.92 19.21 12.20
N GLU A 113 26.30 18.04 11.98
CA GLU A 113 26.55 16.81 12.75
C GLU A 113 27.84 16.07 12.35
N LYS A 114 28.48 16.44 11.23
CA LYS A 114 29.70 15.80 10.68
C LYS A 114 29.60 14.28 10.46
N ASP A 115 28.39 13.74 10.48
CA ASP A 115 28.05 12.33 10.27
C ASP A 115 27.21 12.20 8.99
N PRO A 116 27.69 11.50 7.95
CA PRO A 116 26.92 11.29 6.71
C PRO A 116 25.55 10.65 6.94
N SER A 117 25.39 9.83 7.98
CA SER A 117 24.11 9.20 8.30
C SER A 117 23.08 10.20 8.83
N ALA A 118 23.50 11.37 9.33
CA ALA A 118 22.60 12.45 9.72
C ALA A 118 21.77 12.98 8.54
N PHE A 119 22.35 13.05 7.35
CA PHE A 119 21.63 13.44 6.12
C PHE A 119 20.57 12.42 5.75
N LEU A 120 20.89 11.12 5.90
CA LEU A 120 19.93 10.04 5.67
C LEU A 120 18.80 10.10 6.70
N ARG A 121 19.10 10.33 7.98
CA ARG A 121 18.09 10.48 9.05
C ARG A 121 17.16 11.67 8.82
N ALA A 122 17.71 12.78 8.31
CA ALA A 122 16.98 14.02 8.07
C ALA A 122 16.11 14.00 6.80
N ALA A 123 16.41 13.12 5.85
CA ALA A 123 15.68 13.02 4.59
C ALA A 123 14.49 12.04 4.68
N ALA A 124 13.51 12.22 3.78
CA ALA A 124 12.40 11.29 3.68
C ALA A 124 12.91 9.90 3.22
N PRO A 125 12.59 8.81 3.95
CA PRO A 125 13.11 7.48 3.62
C PRO A 125 12.52 6.96 2.31
N PRO A 126 13.29 6.20 1.51
CA PRO A 126 12.77 5.51 0.34
C PRO A 126 11.90 4.31 0.73
N SER A 127 11.04 3.87 -0.19
CA SER A 127 10.19 2.69 -0.03
C SER A 127 10.86 1.42 -0.63
N GLY A 128 10.29 0.25 -0.32
CA GLY A 128 10.61 -1.02 -0.99
C GLY A 128 12.09 -1.40 -0.96
N LYS A 129 12.66 -1.79 -2.12
CA LYS A 129 14.07 -2.23 -2.22
C LYS A 129 15.07 -1.15 -1.77
N GLY A 130 14.73 0.13 -1.94
CA GLY A 130 15.56 1.25 -1.51
C GLY A 130 15.62 1.38 0.01
N TYR A 131 14.57 0.96 0.72
CA TYR A 131 14.50 1.02 2.18
C TYR A 131 15.52 0.09 2.85
N ILE A 132 15.77 -1.11 2.29
CA ILE A 132 16.76 -2.05 2.82
C ILE A 132 18.17 -1.43 2.76
N LEU A 133 18.50 -0.78 1.65
CA LEU A 133 19.77 -0.05 1.49
C LEU A 133 19.84 1.16 2.44
N TYR A 134 18.73 1.87 2.61
CA TYR A 134 18.64 2.99 3.55
C TYR A 134 18.91 2.54 4.99
N GLN A 135 18.28 1.45 5.44
CA GLN A 135 18.48 0.89 6.78
C GLN A 135 19.90 0.41 7.01
N SER A 136 20.51 -0.29 6.04
CA SER A 136 21.88 -0.79 6.19
C SER A 136 22.91 0.34 6.35
N MET A 137 22.61 1.53 5.83
CA MET A 137 23.46 2.72 5.97
C MET A 137 23.22 3.53 7.24
N LEU A 138 22.06 3.38 7.90
CA LEU A 138 21.70 4.14 9.10
C LEU A 138 22.24 3.56 10.42
N GLY A 139 22.62 2.27 10.44
CA GLY A 139 22.97 1.57 11.69
C GLY A 139 21.75 1.34 12.61
N GLN A 140 21.99 0.84 13.83
CA GLN A 140 20.93 0.58 14.82
C GLN A 140 20.31 1.91 15.33
N ARG A 141 19.02 2.11 15.05
CA ARG A 141 18.24 3.33 15.34
C ARG A 141 17.92 3.54 16.83
N SER A 142 17.71 4.80 17.22
CA SER A 142 16.67 5.18 18.20
C SER A 142 15.32 5.34 17.50
N THR A 143 14.27 4.82 18.12
CA THR A 143 12.98 4.46 17.51
C THR A 143 12.04 5.64 17.20
N GLU A 144 12.41 6.88 17.54
CA GLU A 144 11.41 7.95 17.75
C GLU A 144 11.02 8.76 16.49
N ASP A 145 11.85 8.85 15.45
CA ASP A 145 11.64 9.85 14.38
C ASP A 145 11.33 9.31 12.97
N VAL A 146 11.08 8.01 12.80
CA VAL A 146 10.76 7.46 11.46
C VAL A 146 9.46 6.66 11.44
N LEU A 147 8.64 6.92 10.41
CA LEU A 147 7.45 6.11 10.12
C LEU A 147 7.89 4.64 9.88
N PRO A 148 7.28 3.66 10.57
CA PRO A 148 7.62 2.27 10.39
C PRO A 148 7.24 1.86 8.97
N ALA A 149 8.08 1.03 8.36
CA ALA A 149 7.80 0.45 7.07
C ALA A 149 6.75 -0.65 7.22
N ILE A 150 5.95 -0.90 6.18
CA ILE A 150 4.96 -1.99 6.19
C ILE A 150 5.64 -3.33 6.42
N GLU A 151 6.88 -3.49 5.94
CA GLU A 151 7.71 -4.67 6.12
C GLU A 151 8.02 -4.97 7.59
N ASP A 152 8.00 -3.96 8.47
CA ASP A 152 8.24 -4.15 9.91
C ASP A 152 7.19 -5.08 10.54
N LEU A 153 5.99 -5.15 9.97
CA LEU A 153 4.90 -6.04 10.40
C LEU A 153 5.28 -7.52 10.38
N LEU A 154 6.22 -7.94 9.53
CA LEU A 154 6.66 -9.34 9.46
C LEU A 154 7.27 -9.83 10.78
N SER A 155 7.73 -8.91 11.63
CA SER A 155 8.31 -9.20 12.94
C SER A 155 7.30 -9.07 14.10
N TRP A 156 6.09 -8.56 13.84
CA TRP A 156 5.14 -8.24 14.89
C TRP A 156 4.37 -9.48 15.38
N PRO A 157 3.98 -9.53 16.67
CA PRO A 157 3.11 -10.58 17.18
C PRO A 157 1.74 -10.58 16.48
N ASN A 158 1.19 -11.76 16.22
CA ASN A 158 -0.15 -11.93 15.60
C ASN A 158 -1.25 -11.16 16.36
N ALA A 159 -1.17 -11.09 17.69
CA ALA A 159 -2.14 -10.34 18.49
C ALA A 159 -2.09 -8.82 18.23
N ASP A 160 -0.90 -8.28 17.96
CA ASP A 160 -0.72 -6.87 17.59
C ASP A 160 -1.19 -6.61 16.16
N LEU A 161 -0.84 -7.51 15.24
CA LEU A 161 -1.31 -7.47 13.86
C LEU A 161 -2.84 -7.46 13.78
N HIS A 162 -3.51 -8.35 14.53
CA HIS A 162 -4.96 -8.40 14.58
C HIS A 162 -5.57 -7.07 15.06
N ARG A 163 -5.00 -6.47 16.11
CA ARG A 163 -5.48 -5.19 16.66
C ARG A 163 -5.22 -4.02 15.73
N LEU A 164 -4.07 -3.97 15.07
CA LEU A 164 -3.73 -2.94 14.10
C LEU A 164 -4.67 -3.01 12.89
N ILE A 165 -4.85 -4.21 12.31
CA ILE A 165 -5.70 -4.39 11.13
C ILE A 165 -7.16 -4.05 11.46
N ALA A 166 -7.64 -4.40 12.65
CA ALA A 166 -8.99 -4.06 13.11
C ALA A 166 -9.21 -2.55 13.31
N ARG A 167 -8.15 -1.79 13.62
CA ARG A 167 -8.19 -0.32 13.74
C ARG A 167 -8.10 0.39 12.38
N THR A 168 -7.51 -0.28 11.39
CA THR A 168 -7.29 0.28 10.07
C THR A 168 -8.58 0.26 9.25
N ARG A 169 -8.87 1.34 8.54
CA ARG A 169 -10.05 1.42 7.66
C ARG A 169 -9.95 0.39 6.54
N MET A 170 -11.10 -0.18 6.15
CA MET A 170 -11.16 -1.27 5.17
C MET A 170 -10.58 -0.85 3.80
N ASN A 171 -10.92 0.36 3.33
CA ASN A 171 -10.42 0.92 2.07
C ASN A 171 -8.88 1.01 2.07
N VAL A 172 -8.29 1.47 3.18
CA VAL A 172 -6.83 1.52 3.34
C VAL A 172 -6.24 0.11 3.23
N VAL A 173 -6.83 -0.87 3.92
CA VAL A 173 -6.35 -2.26 3.85
C VAL A 173 -6.51 -2.85 2.44
N ALA A 174 -7.59 -2.52 1.72
CA ALA A 174 -7.77 -2.95 0.33
C ALA A 174 -6.63 -2.42 -0.56
N HIS A 175 -6.27 -1.14 -0.44
CA HIS A 175 -5.11 -0.57 -1.15
C HIS A 175 -3.79 -1.22 -0.75
N LEU A 176 -3.58 -1.49 0.54
CA LEU A 176 -2.38 -2.19 1.01
C LEU A 176 -2.28 -3.57 0.39
N LEU A 177 -3.35 -4.36 0.38
CA LEU A 177 -3.35 -5.70 -0.22
C LEU A 177 -2.97 -5.64 -1.70
N VAL A 178 -3.51 -4.69 -2.46
CA VAL A 178 -3.21 -4.55 -3.89
C VAL A 178 -1.73 -4.29 -4.14
N HIS A 179 -1.04 -3.56 -3.28
CA HIS A 179 0.33 -3.13 -3.56
C HIS A 179 1.42 -3.84 -2.75
N SER A 180 1.02 -4.64 -1.76
CA SER A 180 1.96 -5.33 -0.90
C SER A 180 2.53 -6.60 -1.54
N THR A 181 3.70 -7.01 -1.05
CA THR A 181 4.29 -8.31 -1.38
C THR A 181 3.37 -9.47 -0.96
N GLU A 182 3.58 -10.65 -1.54
CA GLU A 182 2.80 -11.84 -1.18
C GLU A 182 2.89 -12.17 0.32
N SER A 183 4.08 -12.02 0.92
CA SER A 183 4.29 -12.25 2.35
C SER A 183 3.41 -11.36 3.23
N ILE A 184 3.32 -10.08 2.89
CA ILE A 184 2.47 -9.13 3.62
C ILE A 184 0.99 -9.45 3.41
N ARG A 185 0.56 -9.78 2.18
CA ARG A 185 -0.84 -10.19 1.93
C ARG A 185 -1.22 -11.42 2.76
N LYS A 186 -0.37 -12.46 2.76
CA LYS A 186 -0.57 -13.67 3.57
C LYS A 186 -0.67 -13.32 5.06
N LEU A 187 0.16 -12.40 5.55
CA LEU A 187 0.12 -11.95 6.93
C LEU A 187 -1.23 -11.31 7.30
N PHE A 188 -1.74 -10.40 6.47
CA PHE A 188 -3.05 -9.76 6.66
C PHE A 188 -4.20 -10.80 6.62
N LEU A 189 -4.16 -11.71 5.64
CA LEU A 189 -5.18 -12.75 5.50
C LEU A 189 -5.11 -13.82 6.60
N ALA A 190 -3.95 -14.06 7.21
CA ALA A 190 -3.82 -14.96 8.35
C ALA A 190 -4.39 -14.33 9.64
N ASN A 191 -4.24 -13.02 9.80
CA ASN A 191 -4.60 -12.28 11.01
C ASN A 191 -6.00 -11.64 10.97
N THR A 192 -6.84 -11.98 9.99
CA THR A 192 -8.19 -11.42 9.84
C THR A 192 -9.29 -12.48 9.92
N SER A 193 -10.44 -12.09 10.47
CA SER A 193 -11.61 -12.96 10.58
C SER A 193 -12.22 -13.26 9.21
N ARG A 194 -13.00 -14.34 9.14
CA ARG A 194 -13.76 -14.69 7.92
C ARG A 194 -14.66 -13.55 7.45
N ARG A 195 -15.45 -12.96 8.36
CA ARG A 195 -16.33 -11.83 8.06
C ARG A 195 -15.57 -10.63 7.51
N TYR A 196 -14.38 -10.35 8.06
CA TYR A 196 -13.53 -9.27 7.57
C TYR A 196 -13.10 -9.51 6.11
N LYS A 197 -12.69 -10.73 5.78
CA LYS A 197 -12.32 -11.12 4.41
C LYS A 197 -13.50 -11.03 3.43
N GLU A 198 -14.70 -11.39 3.85
CA GLU A 198 -15.91 -11.25 3.04
C GLU A 198 -16.20 -9.77 2.73
N MET A 199 -16.09 -8.88 3.73
CA MET A 199 -16.21 -7.43 3.51
C MET A 199 -15.07 -6.87 2.64
N MET A 200 -13.86 -7.40 2.79
CA MET A 200 -12.69 -7.02 1.98
C MET A 200 -12.92 -7.28 0.49
N ILE A 201 -13.60 -8.38 0.13
CA ILE A 201 -13.92 -8.67 -1.27
C ILE A 201 -14.78 -7.54 -1.85
N THR A 202 -15.82 -7.08 -1.14
CA THR A 202 -16.67 -5.97 -1.58
C THR A 202 -15.87 -4.69 -1.76
N GLU A 203 -14.96 -4.39 -0.82
CA GLU A 203 -14.10 -3.21 -0.90
C GLU A 203 -13.16 -3.29 -2.12
N LEU A 204 -12.51 -4.44 -2.33
CA LEU A 204 -11.64 -4.67 -3.49
C LEU A 204 -12.43 -4.61 -4.82
N GLU A 205 -13.65 -5.13 -4.86
CA GLU A 205 -14.51 -5.04 -6.04
C GLU A 205 -14.88 -3.58 -6.37
N SER A 206 -15.00 -2.72 -5.36
CA SER A 206 -15.23 -1.27 -5.56
C SER A 206 -14.07 -0.59 -6.31
N LEU A 207 -12.83 -1.05 -6.10
CA LEU A 207 -11.65 -0.57 -6.82
C LEU A 207 -11.64 -1.00 -8.30
N LEU A 208 -12.34 -2.09 -8.63
CA LEU A 208 -12.51 -2.53 -10.01
C LEU A 208 -13.61 -1.76 -10.75
N SER A 209 -14.61 -1.24 -10.05
CA SER A 209 -15.69 -0.49 -10.68
C SER A 209 -15.15 0.75 -11.43
N PRO A 210 -15.57 0.98 -12.69
CA PRO A 210 -15.36 2.27 -13.32
C PRO A 210 -16.18 3.29 -12.51
N GLY A 211 -15.54 4.33 -11.98
CA GLY A 211 -16.21 5.41 -11.28
C GLY A 211 -17.42 5.88 -12.09
N SER A 212 -18.60 5.88 -11.46
CA SER A 212 -19.86 6.26 -12.08
C SER A 212 -20.00 7.77 -12.09
N ASP A 213 -19.18 8.46 -12.90
CA ASP A 213 -19.53 9.78 -13.39
C ASP A 213 -18.85 10.04 -14.76
N PRO A 214 -19.61 10.00 -15.87
CA PRO A 214 -19.11 10.37 -17.19
C PRO A 214 -18.79 11.87 -17.34
N ASP A 215 -19.35 12.73 -16.49
CA ASP A 215 -19.20 14.20 -16.60
C ASP A 215 -17.96 14.72 -15.86
N LEU A 216 -17.40 13.92 -14.96
CA LEU A 216 -16.06 14.14 -14.43
C LEU A 216 -15.08 13.43 -15.37
N ASN A 217 -14.46 14.17 -16.28
CA ASN A 217 -13.17 13.93 -16.95
C ASN A 217 -12.75 12.45 -17.23
N PRO A 218 -12.41 12.02 -18.47
CA PRO A 218 -11.94 10.66 -18.77
C PRO A 218 -10.78 10.11 -17.90
N GLY A 219 -10.01 10.99 -17.22
CA GLY A 219 -9.01 10.63 -16.21
C GLY A 219 -9.54 10.38 -14.78
N SER A 220 -10.82 10.57 -14.50
CA SER A 220 -11.45 10.49 -13.17
C SER A 220 -12.02 9.11 -12.84
N ARG A 221 -12.27 8.26 -13.85
CA ARG A 221 -13.03 7.00 -13.73
C ARG A 221 -12.39 5.95 -12.81
N ASN A 222 -11.26 6.26 -12.18
CA ASN A 222 -10.48 5.36 -11.33
C ASN A 222 -9.75 6.09 -10.19
N LEU A 223 -10.26 7.23 -9.70
CA LEU A 223 -9.58 7.99 -8.64
C LEU A 223 -9.20 7.12 -7.43
N GLY A 224 -10.09 6.21 -7.01
CA GLY A 224 -9.78 5.25 -5.95
C GLY A 224 -8.51 4.44 -6.22
N LEU A 225 -8.25 4.00 -7.45
CA LEU A 225 -7.02 3.27 -7.79
C LEU A 225 -5.73 4.08 -7.60
N LEU A 226 -5.83 5.42 -7.62
CA LEU A 226 -4.69 6.33 -7.43
C LEU A 226 -4.51 6.76 -5.97
N GLU A 227 -5.42 6.42 -5.05
CA GLU A 227 -5.36 6.76 -3.62
C GLU A 227 -4.37 5.90 -2.82
N PHE A 228 -3.62 5.03 -3.50
CA PHE A 228 -2.68 4.12 -2.88
C PHE A 228 -1.63 4.82 -2.00
N GLU A 229 -1.01 5.90 -2.47
CA GLU A 229 0.01 6.63 -1.71
C GLU A 229 -0.57 7.21 -0.41
N THR A 230 -1.79 7.76 -0.50
CA THR A 230 -2.55 8.23 0.65
C THR A 230 -2.85 7.10 1.63
N ALA A 231 -3.25 5.93 1.12
CA ALA A 231 -3.53 4.75 1.95
C ALA A 231 -2.28 4.22 2.66
N ILE A 232 -1.12 4.15 1.99
CA ILE A 232 0.15 3.79 2.65
C ILE A 232 0.47 4.78 3.78
N ASN A 233 0.40 6.08 3.49
CA ASN A 233 0.73 7.10 4.48
C ASN A 233 -0.22 7.03 5.68
N GLU A 234 -1.53 6.86 5.45
CA GLU A 234 -2.52 6.69 6.51
C GLU A 234 -2.22 5.44 7.35
N PHE A 235 -1.84 4.34 6.71
CA PHE A 235 -1.49 3.12 7.42
C PHE A 235 -0.21 3.25 8.26
N GLN A 236 0.84 3.87 7.71
CA GLN A 236 2.08 4.12 8.45
C GLN A 236 1.87 5.02 9.67
N GLN A 237 0.99 6.02 9.54
CA GLN A 237 0.57 6.86 10.67
C GLN A 237 -0.18 6.04 11.72
N GLU A 238 -1.06 5.12 11.32
CA GLU A 238 -1.77 4.25 12.25
C GLU A 238 -0.82 3.26 12.94
N MET A 239 0.18 2.72 12.22
CA MET A 239 1.24 1.90 12.80
C MET A 239 2.01 2.66 13.89
N GLN A 240 2.41 3.91 13.63
CA GLN A 240 3.07 4.73 14.64
C GLN A 240 2.18 4.99 15.86
N ARG A 241 0.91 5.35 15.63
CA ARG A 241 -0.04 5.58 16.73
C ARG A 241 -0.20 4.32 17.56
N PHE A 242 -0.32 3.17 16.91
CA PHE A 242 -0.44 1.88 17.57
C PHE A 242 0.77 1.56 18.45
N LEU A 243 1.99 1.77 17.94
CA LEU A 243 3.22 1.57 18.71
C LEU A 243 3.28 2.48 19.94
N ARG A 244 2.99 3.77 19.77
CA ARG A 244 2.94 4.74 20.89
C ARG A 244 1.90 4.34 21.94
N ASP A 245 0.71 3.92 21.51
CA ASP A 245 -0.36 3.47 22.42
C ASP A 245 0.06 2.22 23.22
N ASN A 246 0.74 1.27 22.57
CA ASN A 246 1.22 0.05 23.22
C ASN A 246 2.32 0.35 24.23
N GLU A 247 3.28 1.20 23.89
CA GLU A 247 4.34 1.63 24.81
C GLU A 247 3.76 2.33 26.05
N LEU A 248 2.79 3.23 25.86
CA LEU A 248 2.09 3.88 26.98
C LEU A 248 1.36 2.88 27.88
N ARG A 249 0.73 1.85 27.29
CA ARG A 249 0.06 0.78 28.05
C ARG A 249 1.06 -0.05 28.84
N GLU A 250 2.20 -0.42 28.26
CA GLU A 250 3.25 -1.16 28.95
C GLU A 250 3.85 -0.35 30.10
N ASN A 251 4.15 0.92 29.86
CA ASN A 251 4.67 1.82 30.89
C ASN A 251 3.68 1.98 32.05
N ARG A 252 2.38 2.07 31.77
CA ARG A 252 1.34 2.07 32.81
C ARG A 252 1.29 0.76 33.60
N ARG A 253 1.40 -0.39 32.93
CA ARG A 253 1.44 -1.71 33.58
C ARG A 253 2.66 -1.82 34.51
N ARG A 254 3.85 -1.47 34.02
CA ARG A 254 5.09 -1.49 34.80
C ARG A 254 4.99 -0.59 36.04
N ARG A 255 4.42 0.61 35.92
CA ARG A 255 4.18 1.52 37.05
C ARG A 255 3.22 0.93 38.09
N MET A 256 2.16 0.25 37.64
CA MET A 256 1.21 -0.41 38.55
C MET A 256 1.81 -1.62 39.26
N GLU A 257 2.68 -2.37 38.60
CA GLU A 257 3.42 -3.49 39.20
C GLU A 257 4.45 -3.01 40.21
N GLN A 258 5.18 -1.93 39.91
CA GLN A 258 6.12 -1.29 40.83
C GLN A 258 5.43 -0.68 42.06
N ALA A 259 4.20 -0.18 41.92
CA ALA A 259 3.42 0.35 43.04
C ALA A 259 2.79 -0.73 43.94
N ARG A 260 2.88 -2.01 43.56
CA ARG A 260 2.36 -3.16 44.33
C ARG A 260 3.45 -3.92 45.10
N LEU A 261 4.71 -3.58 44.89
CA LEU A 261 5.89 -4.09 45.61
C LEU A 261 6.29 -3.10 46.69
#